data_AF-A0A412VJE4-F1
#
_entry.id   AF-A0A412VJE4-F1
#
_cell.length_a   1.000
_cell.length_b   1.000
_cell.length_c   1.000
_cell.angle_alpha   90.00
_cell.angle_beta   90.00
_cell.angle_gamma   90.00
#
_symmetry.space_group_name_H-M   'P 1'
#
loop_
_entity.id
_entity.type
_entity.pdbx_description
1 polymer ?
#
loop_
_entity_poly.entity_id
_entity_poly.type
_entity_poly.pdbx_seq_one_letter_code
_entity_poly.pdbx_strand_id
1 'polypeptide(L)'
;MTAEDLIKNNSLTDIEVTGNQTIVFSEIALTAVNMAREEVKCKWEKATAAFVKDAENNMKQRTIEEIAISEDEMRQKAIDSFIKNCPCWSRFQQDRKCDECAYMKGFCNQLY
;
A
#
# COMPACT_ATOMS: atom_id res chain seq x y z
N MET A 1 -9.61 -0.74 -28.66
CA MET A 1 -10.91 -0.59 -29.34
C MET A 1 -11.95 -1.01 -28.34
N THR A 2 -12.82 -0.10 -27.95
CA THR A 2 -13.91 -0.35 -27.01
C THR A 2 -15.17 -0.81 -27.74
N ALA A 3 -16.15 -1.33 -27.00
CA ALA A 3 -17.48 -1.58 -27.54
C ALA A 3 -18.12 -0.31 -28.16
N GLU A 4 -17.84 0.85 -27.56
CA GLU A 4 -18.31 2.15 -28.05
C GLU A 4 -17.61 2.55 -29.36
N ASP A 5 -16.30 2.30 -29.47
CA ASP A 5 -15.54 2.53 -30.70
C ASP A 5 -16.06 1.63 -31.85
N LEU A 6 -16.42 0.38 -31.54
CA LEU A 6 -16.96 -0.56 -32.53
C LEU A 6 -18.29 -0.05 -33.12
N ILE A 7 -19.17 0.50 -32.28
CA ILE A 7 -20.47 1.03 -32.73
C ILE A 7 -20.27 2.29 -33.57
N LYS A 8 -19.40 3.21 -33.13
CA LYS A 8 -19.14 4.48 -33.84
C LYS A 8 -18.50 4.28 -35.22
N ASN A 9 -17.64 3.27 -35.37
CA ASN A 9 -16.92 3.01 -36.61
C ASN A 9 -17.71 2.16 -37.63
N ASN A 10 -18.83 1.57 -37.25
CA ASN A 10 -19.71 0.78 -38.13
C ASN A 10 -20.94 1.57 -38.63
N SER A 11 -20.84 2.89 -38.72
CA SER A 11 -21.92 3.74 -39.26
C SER A 11 -22.22 3.37 -40.71
N LEU A 12 -23.43 2.90 -40.99
CA LEU A 12 -23.89 2.53 -42.33
C LEU A 12 -24.12 3.81 -43.15
N THR A 13 -23.19 4.14 -44.05
CA THR A 13 -23.26 5.35 -44.89
C THR A 13 -24.21 5.26 -46.09
N ASP A 14 -24.67 4.06 -46.45
CA ASP A 14 -25.42 3.80 -47.71
C ASP A 14 -26.87 3.33 -47.52
N ILE A 15 -27.46 3.48 -46.32
CA ILE A 15 -28.88 3.14 -46.09
C ILE A 15 -29.67 4.41 -45.82
N GLU A 16 -30.54 4.78 -46.77
CA GLU A 16 -31.50 5.86 -46.58
C GLU A 16 -32.63 5.39 -45.65
N VAL A 17 -32.53 5.74 -44.37
CA VAL A 17 -33.56 5.45 -43.37
C VAL A 17 -34.55 6.60 -43.35
N THR A 18 -35.77 6.38 -43.87
CA THR A 18 -36.85 7.36 -43.81
C THR A 18 -37.66 7.20 -42.52
N GLY A 19 -37.81 8.29 -41.75
CA GLY A 19 -38.52 8.33 -40.47
C GLY A 19 -37.67 7.93 -39.25
N ASN A 20 -38.31 7.81 -38.07
CA ASN A 20 -37.66 7.46 -36.78
C ASN A 20 -37.32 5.95 -36.67
N GLN A 21 -36.73 5.34 -37.69
CA GLN A 21 -36.33 3.94 -37.66
C GLN A 21 -34.85 3.79 -37.31
N THR A 22 -34.50 2.70 -36.62
CA THR A 22 -33.12 2.36 -36.28
C THR A 22 -32.83 0.96 -36.79
N ILE A 23 -31.87 0.83 -37.70
CA ILE A 23 -31.43 -0.47 -38.23
C ILE A 23 -30.30 -0.98 -37.35
N VAL A 24 -30.50 -2.13 -36.72
CA VAL A 24 -29.50 -2.77 -35.86
C VAL A 24 -28.99 -4.03 -36.55
N PHE A 25 -27.69 -4.07 -36.85
CA PHE A 25 -27.04 -5.28 -37.31
C PHE A 25 -26.74 -6.17 -36.09
N SER A 26 -27.43 -7.30 -35.97
CA SER A 26 -27.40 -8.16 -34.79
C SER A 26 -25.99 -8.64 -34.43
N GLU A 27 -25.16 -8.96 -35.42
CA GLU A 27 -23.78 -9.42 -35.20
C GLU A 27 -22.89 -8.34 -34.59
N ILE A 28 -23.01 -7.09 -35.06
CA ILE A 28 -22.26 -5.95 -34.52
C ILE A 28 -22.76 -5.65 -33.09
N ALA A 29 -24.07 -5.69 -32.87
CA ALA A 29 -24.66 -5.49 -31.55
C ALA A 29 -24.20 -6.55 -30.54
N LEU A 30 -24.21 -7.83 -30.92
CA LEU A 30 -23.73 -8.94 -30.08
C LEU A 30 -22.23 -8.81 -29.77
N THR A 31 -21.43 -8.41 -30.76
CA THR A 31 -19.99 -8.19 -30.58
C THR A 31 -19.72 -7.05 -29.60
N ALA A 32 -20.41 -5.93 -29.74
CA ALA A 32 -20.30 -4.80 -28.82
C ALA A 32 -20.69 -5.18 -27.38
N VAL A 33 -21.76 -5.97 -27.21
CA VAL A 33 -22.17 -6.48 -25.89
C VAL A 33 -21.11 -7.37 -25.26
N ASN A 34 -20.51 -8.29 -26.03
CA ASN A 34 -19.47 -9.17 -25.53
C ASN A 34 -18.20 -8.38 -25.15
N MET A 35 -17.78 -7.43 -25.99
CA MET A 35 -16.66 -6.54 -25.67
C MET A 35 -16.92 -5.72 -24.40
N ALA A 36 -18.11 -5.15 -24.25
CA ALA A 36 -18.47 -4.38 -23.05
C ALA A 36 -18.40 -5.24 -21.78
N ARG A 37 -18.83 -6.52 -21.86
CA ARG A 37 -18.72 -7.47 -20.73
C ARG A 37 -17.27 -7.77 -20.37
N GLU A 38 -16.43 -8.01 -21.37
CA GLU A 38 -14.99 -8.26 -21.16
C GLU A 38 -14.27 -7.05 -20.60
N GLU A 39 -14.59 -5.84 -21.06
CA GLU A 39 -14.04 -4.60 -20.53
C GLU A 39 -14.38 -4.41 -19.05
N VAL A 40 -15.64 -4.65 -18.67
CA VAL A 40 -16.07 -4.58 -17.28
C VAL A 40 -15.32 -5.62 -16.45
N LYS A 41 -15.24 -6.87 -16.92
CA LYS A 41 -14.47 -7.93 -16.25
C LYS A 41 -13.01 -7.54 -16.04
N CYS A 42 -12.33 -7.05 -17.07
CA CYS A 42 -10.94 -6.60 -17.01
C CYS A 42 -10.75 -5.43 -16.03
N LYS A 43 -11.70 -4.48 -15.98
CA LYS A 43 -11.69 -3.37 -15.01
C LYS A 43 -11.80 -3.90 -13.57
N TRP A 44 -12.71 -4.83 -13.32
CA TRP A 44 -12.86 -5.45 -12.00
C TRP A 44 -11.62 -6.22 -11.59
N GLU A 45 -11.05 -7.05 -12.47
CA GLU A 45 -9.82 -7.81 -12.19
C GLU A 45 -8.65 -6.90 -11.81
N LYS A 46 -8.46 -5.79 -12.55
CA LYS A 46 -7.41 -4.80 -12.23
C LYS A 46 -7.67 -4.10 -10.89
N ALA A 47 -8.92 -3.72 -10.62
CA ALA A 47 -9.28 -3.07 -9.36
C ALA A 47 -9.08 -4.02 -8.17
N THR A 48 -9.48 -5.29 -8.30
CA THR A 48 -9.26 -6.31 -7.28
C THR A 48 -7.78 -6.58 -7.06
N ALA A 49 -6.99 -6.71 -8.12
CA ALA A 49 -5.54 -6.90 -8.00
C ALA A 49 -4.85 -5.72 -7.30
N ALA A 50 -5.26 -4.49 -7.62
CA ALA A 50 -4.75 -3.28 -6.95
C ALA A 50 -5.11 -3.27 -5.46
N PHE A 51 -6.36 -3.62 -5.11
CA PHE A 51 -6.82 -3.69 -3.73
C PHE A 51 -6.05 -4.76 -2.92
N VAL A 52 -5.87 -5.95 -3.47
CA VAL A 52 -5.10 -7.03 -2.82
C VAL A 52 -3.66 -6.60 -2.59
N LYS A 53 -3.02 -5.98 -3.59
CA LYS A 53 -1.63 -5.50 -3.46
C LYS A 53 -1.49 -4.40 -2.40
N ASP A 54 -2.47 -3.50 -2.31
CA ASP A 54 -2.49 -2.46 -1.28
C ASP A 54 -2.65 -3.07 0.12
N ALA A 55 -3.55 -4.04 0.28
CA ALA A 55 -3.72 -4.77 1.53
C ALA A 55 -2.45 -5.51 1.96
N GLU A 56 -1.75 -6.17 1.03
CA GLU A 56 -0.46 -6.84 1.29
C GLU A 56 0.62 -5.86 1.72
N ASN A 57 0.73 -4.70 1.06
CA ASN A 57 1.70 -3.66 1.43
C ASN A 57 1.40 -3.10 2.82
N ASN A 58 0.14 -2.79 3.12
CA ASN A 58 -0.30 -2.30 4.42
C ASN A 58 -0.06 -3.31 5.55
N MET A 59 -0.16 -4.62 5.26
CA MET A 59 0.20 -5.66 6.22
C MET A 59 1.72 -5.69 6.48
N LYS A 60 2.53 -5.70 5.42
CA LYS A 60 4.00 -5.69 5.54
C LYS A 60 4.50 -4.47 6.30
N GLN A 61 3.94 -3.30 6.01
CA GLN A 61 4.33 -2.07 6.69
C GLN A 61 4.01 -2.11 8.18
N ARG A 62 2.82 -2.57 8.56
CA ARG A 62 2.46 -2.76 9.97
C ARG A 62 3.41 -3.72 10.68
N THR A 63 3.78 -4.83 10.05
CA THR A 63 4.74 -5.78 10.65
C THR A 63 6.12 -5.15 10.85
N ILE A 64 6.61 -4.35 9.91
CA ILE A 64 7.89 -3.63 10.05
C ILE A 64 7.80 -2.61 11.19
N GLU A 65 6.72 -1.85 11.26
CA GLU A 65 6.48 -0.86 12.34
C GLU A 65 6.40 -1.55 13.71
N GLU A 66 5.71 -2.68 13.81
CA GLU A 66 5.63 -3.49 15.05
C GLU A 66 7.00 -4.04 15.48
N ILE A 67 7.82 -4.52 14.53
CA ILE A 67 9.20 -4.98 14.82
C ILE A 67 10.04 -3.81 15.34
N ALA A 68 9.98 -2.64 14.69
CA ALA A 68 10.73 -1.46 15.11
C ALA A 68 10.35 -1.03 16.53
N ILE A 69 9.05 -0.98 16.84
CA ILE A 69 8.56 -0.69 18.20
C ILE A 69 9.10 -1.72 19.20
N SER A 70 9.04 -3.02 18.86
CA SER A 70 9.56 -4.07 19.72
C SER A 70 11.06 -3.97 19.97
N GLU A 71 11.86 -3.58 18.97
CA GLU A 71 13.29 -3.36 19.12
C GLU A 71 13.60 -2.19 20.07
N ASP A 72 12.88 -1.08 19.92
CA ASP A 72 13.02 0.09 20.78
C ASP A 72 12.61 -0.22 22.22
N GLU A 73 11.53 -0.98 22.43
CA GLU A 73 11.13 -1.45 23.77
C GLU A 73 12.21 -2.32 24.42
N MET A 74 12.80 -3.25 23.66
CA MET A 74 13.88 -4.10 24.17
C MET A 74 15.12 -3.29 24.53
N ARG A 75 15.49 -2.31 23.69
CA ARG A 75 16.59 -1.39 23.96
C ARG A 75 16.33 -0.55 25.21
N GLN A 76 15.12 0.00 25.37
CA GLN A 76 14.76 0.79 26.54
C GLN A 76 14.78 -0.06 27.82
N LYS A 77 14.24 -1.28 27.80
CA LYS A 77 14.30 -2.21 28.93
C LYS A 77 15.74 -2.55 29.34
N ALA A 78 16.65 -2.70 28.37
CA ALA A 78 18.06 -2.93 28.65
C ALA A 78 18.71 -1.73 29.36
N ILE A 79 18.39 -0.51 28.92
CA ILE A 79 18.82 0.74 29.57
C ILE A 79 18.26 0.82 30.98
N ASP A 80 16.96 0.63 31.17
CA ASP A 80 16.31 0.72 32.48
C ASP A 80 16.90 -0.30 33.47
N SER A 81 17.17 -1.52 33.00
CA SER A 81 17.84 -2.55 33.80
C SER A 81 19.26 -2.15 34.19
N PHE A 82 20.03 -1.56 33.27
CA PHE A 82 21.36 -1.05 33.56
C PHE A 82 21.32 0.10 34.58
N ILE A 83 20.43 1.07 34.39
CA ILE A 83 20.21 2.20 35.31
C ILE A 83 19.92 1.70 36.73
N LYS A 84 19.05 0.69 36.86
CA LYS A 84 18.63 0.14 38.14
C LYS A 84 19.73 -0.66 38.84
N ASN A 85 20.50 -1.43 38.07
CA ASN A 85 21.48 -2.38 38.62
C ASN A 85 22.90 -1.80 38.72
N CYS A 86 23.19 -0.68 38.05
CA CYS A 86 24.52 -0.10 38.07
C CYS A 86 24.79 0.64 39.39
N PRO A 87 25.78 0.19 40.19
CA PRO A 87 26.07 0.76 41.50
C PRO A 87 26.70 2.16 41.43
N CYS A 88 27.24 2.58 40.28
CA CYS A 88 27.76 3.93 40.06
C CYS A 88 26.75 4.90 39.40
N TRP A 89 25.56 4.46 38.95
CA TRP A 89 24.64 5.33 38.20
C TRP A 89 24.10 6.52 39.01
N SER A 90 23.75 6.30 40.28
CA SER A 90 23.32 7.38 41.20
C SER A 90 24.43 8.39 41.49
N ARG A 91 25.70 7.97 41.46
CA ARG A 91 26.89 8.82 41.58
C ARG A 91 27.27 9.51 40.27
N PHE A 92 26.75 9.01 39.14
CA PHE A 92 26.99 9.52 37.79
C PHE A 92 26.23 10.84 37.53
N GLN A 93 25.10 11.06 38.20
CA GLN A 93 24.41 12.38 38.22
C GLN A 93 25.20 13.47 38.97
N GLN A 94 26.32 13.13 39.62
CA GLN A 94 27.15 14.02 40.44
C GLN A 94 28.62 14.10 39.95
N ASP A 95 28.83 14.08 38.63
CA ASP A 95 30.13 14.30 37.95
C ASP A 95 31.27 13.29 38.19
N ARG A 96 31.00 12.11 38.78
CA ARG A 96 32.01 11.03 38.88
C ARG A 96 31.80 9.96 37.80
N LYS A 97 32.72 9.91 36.83
CA LYS A 97 32.69 8.98 35.69
C LYS A 97 33.36 7.64 36.05
N CYS A 98 32.59 6.54 36.02
CA CYS A 98 33.13 5.18 35.79
C CYS A 98 33.09 4.92 34.27
N ASP A 99 34.10 4.25 33.69
CA ASP A 99 34.26 4.10 32.23
C ASP A 99 33.06 3.40 31.57
N GLU A 100 32.45 2.43 32.26
CA GLU A 100 31.25 1.71 31.80
C GLU A 100 30.02 2.63 31.66
N CYS A 101 29.83 3.57 32.58
CA CYS A 101 28.71 4.53 32.50
C CYS A 101 28.98 5.66 31.49
N ALA A 102 30.24 5.98 31.19
CA ALA A 102 30.58 6.94 30.14
C ALA A 102 30.24 6.38 28.75
N TYR A 103 30.53 5.09 28.52
CA TYR A 103 30.11 4.37 27.32
C TYR A 103 28.58 4.34 27.17
N MET A 104 27.86 3.99 28.24
CA MET A 104 26.39 3.94 28.21
C MET A 104 25.71 5.30 28.03
N LYS A 105 26.30 6.41 28.51
CA LYS A 105 25.80 7.77 28.21
C LYS A 105 25.93 8.09 26.71
N GLY A 106 27.04 7.70 26.08
CA GLY A 106 27.22 7.83 24.64
C GLY A 106 26.16 7.04 23.88
N PHE A 107 25.89 5.81 24.31
CA PHE A 107 24.84 4.97 23.75
C PHE A 107 23.42 5.57 23.94
N CYS A 108 23.08 6.04 25.15
CA CYS A 108 21.79 6.68 25.44
C CYS A 108 21.58 7.98 24.64
N ASN A 109 22.65 8.78 24.45
CA ASN A 109 22.58 10.02 23.67
C ASN A 109 22.48 9.78 22.15
N GLN A 110 22.81 8.59 21.66
CA GLN A 110 22.61 8.21 20.26
C GLN A 110 21.19 7.73 19.96
N LEU A 111 20.36 7.55 21.00
CA LEU A 111 18.98 7.08 20.91
C LEU A 111 17.94 8.22 20.92
N TYR A 112 18.35 9.46 21.23
CA TYR A 112 17.52 10.68 21.16
C TYR A 112 17.94 11.54 19.97
#